data_AF-A0A2C5ZAH4-F1
#
_entry.id   AF-A0A2C5ZAH4-F1
#
_cell.length_a   1.000
_cell.length_b   1.000
_cell.length_c   1.000
_cell.angle_alpha   90.00
_cell.angle_beta   90.00
_cell.angle_gamma   90.00
#
_symmetry.space_group_name_H-M   'P 1'
#
loop_
_entity.id
_entity.type
_entity.pdbx_description
1 polymer ?
#
loop_
_entity_poly.entity_id
_entity_poly.type
_entity_poly.pdbx_seq_one_letter_code
_entity_poly.pdbx_strand_id
1 'polypeptide(L)'
;MKTFPSLRGGALDHGHPSSSTLVQPTGSSLLRLRLRSLDPKFAVPNGPAHLVNKPPDMAEQLRASFTIRHPGILRKEEPEPKCLDNETLATRLREAFADAGLCYYATIEKEINEIQASAARRITSLSLSSTTAAADANSFHENIANSLSATLCRAKHLPSATLAAHLGDARNRLAKAVDELHVLQQEWLTSHAEVLRAWKELSLSSGNGVAHVASLDDAREVLDSLKRDTEKLHRRTEKELDQIEKDYRASIRATRKELAEQLLQF
;
A
#
# COMPACT_ATOMS: atom_id res chain seq x y z
N MET A 1 -45.76 -10.22 -18.84
CA MET A 1 -45.76 -11.57 -18.24
C MET A 1 -45.24 -12.58 -19.25
N LYS A 2 -43.97 -12.99 -19.12
CA LYS A 2 -43.40 -14.21 -19.71
C LYS A 2 -42.38 -14.75 -18.71
N THR A 3 -42.65 -15.91 -18.17
CA THR A 3 -41.85 -16.69 -17.23
C THR A 3 -41.08 -17.79 -17.98
N PHE A 4 -39.89 -18.15 -17.49
CA PHE A 4 -39.22 -19.48 -17.45
C PHE A 4 -37.68 -19.26 -17.36
N PRO A 5 -36.88 -20.22 -16.85
CA PRO A 5 -36.99 -20.87 -15.56
C PRO A 5 -35.70 -20.72 -14.71
N SER A 6 -35.88 -20.98 -13.41
CA SER A 6 -34.85 -21.08 -12.37
C SER A 6 -34.15 -22.44 -12.42
N LEU A 7 -32.82 -22.44 -12.28
CA LEU A 7 -32.02 -23.61 -11.90
C LEU A 7 -31.15 -23.28 -10.67
N ARG A 8 -31.66 -23.76 -9.53
CA ARG A 8 -30.95 -24.25 -8.35
C ARG A 8 -29.89 -25.27 -8.81
N GLY A 9 -28.70 -25.45 -8.26
CA GLY A 9 -28.07 -25.10 -6.99
C GLY A 9 -27.01 -26.18 -6.78
N GLY A 10 -25.81 -25.81 -6.35
CA GLY A 10 -24.71 -26.75 -6.10
C GLY A 10 -23.59 -26.07 -5.34
N ALA A 11 -23.63 -26.17 -4.02
CA ALA A 11 -22.52 -25.88 -3.15
C ALA A 11 -21.64 -27.14 -3.04
N LEU A 12 -20.31 -26.98 -3.04
CA LEU A 12 -19.35 -27.69 -2.20
C LEU A 12 -17.92 -27.18 -2.45
N ASP A 13 -17.38 -26.57 -1.40
CA ASP A 13 -16.05 -26.71 -0.81
C ASP A 13 -14.73 -26.81 -1.60
N HIS A 14 -13.84 -25.92 -1.12
CA HIS A 14 -12.42 -26.11 -0.76
C HIS A 14 -11.39 -26.50 -1.82
N GLY A 15 -10.41 -25.60 -1.97
CA GLY A 15 -9.03 -25.97 -2.27
C GLY A 15 -8.36 -25.04 -3.27
N HIS A 16 -7.81 -23.92 -2.79
CA HIS A 16 -6.79 -23.19 -3.53
C HIS A 16 -5.52 -24.04 -3.61
N PRO A 17 -4.99 -24.40 -4.79
CA PRO A 17 -3.59 -24.79 -4.88
C PRO A 17 -2.74 -23.52 -4.93
N SER A 18 -2.22 -23.12 -3.76
CA SER A 18 -1.05 -22.25 -3.68
C SER A 18 0.14 -22.99 -4.30
N SER A 19 0.42 -22.73 -5.58
CA SER A 19 1.66 -23.13 -6.22
C SER A 19 2.79 -22.24 -5.71
N SER A 20 3.43 -22.69 -4.64
CA SER A 20 4.71 -22.17 -4.16
C SER A 20 5.83 -22.77 -5.01
N THR A 21 6.25 -22.06 -6.05
CA THR A 21 7.53 -22.33 -6.72
C THR A 21 8.64 -21.71 -5.90
N LEU A 22 9.24 -22.53 -5.04
CA LEU A 22 10.53 -22.28 -4.39
C LEU A 22 11.62 -22.24 -5.47
N VAL A 23 11.76 -21.10 -6.14
CA VAL A 23 12.91 -20.83 -7.01
C VAL A 23 14.10 -20.56 -6.10
N GLN A 24 15.02 -21.52 -6.05
CA GLN A 24 16.36 -21.29 -5.53
C GLN A 24 16.99 -20.11 -6.27
N PRO A 25 17.50 -19.07 -5.58
CA PRO A 25 18.26 -18.02 -6.23
C PRO A 25 19.71 -18.50 -6.40
N THR A 26 19.97 -19.31 -7.42
CA THR A 26 21.32 -19.45 -7.97
C THR A 26 21.61 -18.19 -8.81
N GLY A 27 22.57 -17.39 -8.35
CA GLY A 27 23.08 -16.24 -9.09
C GLY A 27 22.53 -14.89 -8.61
N SER A 28 22.95 -14.47 -7.42
CA SER A 28 22.67 -13.12 -6.92
C SER A 28 23.97 -12.37 -6.66
N SER A 29 24.45 -11.71 -7.72
CA SER A 29 25.08 -10.38 -7.75
C SER A 29 26.05 -9.97 -6.62
N LEU A 30 27.26 -9.60 -7.04
CA LEU A 30 28.27 -8.83 -6.28
C LEU A 30 27.71 -7.54 -5.61
N LEU A 31 26.56 -7.04 -6.05
CA LEU A 31 25.84 -5.93 -5.43
C LEU A 31 25.30 -6.27 -4.03
N ARG A 32 24.77 -7.49 -3.81
CA ARG A 32 24.36 -7.91 -2.45
C ARG A 32 25.56 -8.11 -1.52
N LEU A 33 26.71 -8.48 -2.07
CA LEU A 33 27.97 -8.65 -1.31
C LEU A 33 28.56 -7.30 -0.86
N ARG A 34 28.43 -6.24 -1.67
CA ARG A 34 28.81 -4.88 -1.26
C ARG A 34 27.83 -4.25 -0.26
N LEU A 35 26.53 -4.47 -0.42
CA LEU A 35 25.51 -3.96 0.52
C LEU A 35 25.56 -4.63 1.91
N ARG A 36 26.15 -5.83 2.04
CA ARG A 36 26.39 -6.49 3.34
C ARG A 36 27.72 -6.11 4.00
N SER A 37 28.60 -5.39 3.31
CA SER A 37 29.89 -4.98 3.90
C SER A 37 29.80 -3.75 4.83
N LEU A 38 28.63 -3.11 4.85
CA LEU A 38 28.25 -2.10 5.83
C LEU A 38 27.10 -2.66 6.65
N ASP A 39 27.35 -3.73 7.41
CA ASP A 39 26.48 -4.01 8.56
C ASP A 39 26.62 -2.79 9.49
N PRO A 40 25.57 -1.95 9.66
CA PRO A 40 25.54 -1.11 10.83
C PRO A 40 25.52 -2.12 11.98
N LYS A 41 26.57 -2.14 12.80
CA LYS A 41 26.50 -2.81 14.09
C LYS A 41 25.41 -2.10 14.88
N PHE A 42 24.16 -2.48 14.64
CA PHE A 42 23.08 -2.25 15.57
C PHE A 42 23.48 -3.06 16.79
N ALA A 43 24.19 -2.40 17.70
CA ALA A 43 24.22 -2.82 19.08
C ALA A 43 22.75 -2.84 19.52
N VAL A 44 22.12 -3.99 19.34
CA VAL A 44 20.89 -4.34 20.03
C VAL A 44 21.20 -4.05 21.49
N PRO A 45 20.51 -3.09 22.12
CA PRO A 45 20.63 -2.97 23.56
C PRO A 45 20.20 -4.33 24.08
N ASN A 46 21.09 -5.02 24.79
CA ASN A 46 20.76 -6.20 25.56
C ASN A 46 19.75 -5.78 26.63
N GLY A 47 18.50 -5.60 26.21
CA GLY A 47 17.35 -5.54 27.08
C GLY A 47 17.15 -6.94 27.64
N PRO A 48 16.90 -7.08 28.94
CA PRO A 48 16.76 -8.40 29.55
C PRO A 48 15.60 -9.14 28.88
N ALA A 49 15.90 -10.30 28.29
CA ALA A 49 14.97 -11.21 27.65
C ALA A 49 14.07 -11.94 28.68
N HIS A 50 13.44 -11.19 29.59
CA HIS A 50 12.74 -11.75 30.73
C HIS A 50 11.34 -11.18 30.95
N LEU A 51 10.57 -10.95 29.87
CA LEU A 51 9.14 -10.64 29.98
C LEU A 51 8.28 -11.34 28.92
N VAL A 52 8.63 -12.58 28.56
CA VAL A 52 7.65 -13.55 28.03
C VAL A 52 7.36 -14.57 29.14
N ASN A 53 7.00 -14.06 30.31
CA ASN A 53 6.31 -14.88 31.30
C ASN A 53 4.83 -14.68 31.07
N LYS A 54 4.10 -15.80 31.02
CA LYS A 54 2.64 -15.92 30.99
C LYS A 54 1.93 -14.72 31.66
N PRO A 55 0.76 -14.28 31.16
CA PRO A 55 -0.05 -13.32 31.90
C PRO A 55 -0.19 -13.87 33.33
N PRO A 56 0.35 -13.19 34.36
CA PRO A 56 0.11 -13.61 35.73
C PRO A 56 -1.40 -13.55 35.92
N ASP A 57 -1.96 -14.64 36.42
CA ASP A 57 -3.38 -14.75 36.69
C ASP A 57 -3.78 -13.54 37.54
N MET A 58 -4.50 -12.57 36.94
CA MET A 58 -4.88 -11.33 37.64
C MET A 58 -5.63 -11.65 38.95
N ALA A 59 -6.26 -12.83 39.03
CA ALA A 59 -6.89 -13.35 40.23
C ALA A 59 -5.88 -13.65 41.35
N GLU A 60 -4.70 -14.20 41.04
CA GLU A 60 -3.63 -14.38 42.03
C GLU A 60 -3.00 -13.06 42.44
N GLN A 61 -2.81 -12.12 41.51
CA GLN A 61 -2.25 -10.80 41.83
C GLN A 61 -3.20 -9.97 42.71
N LEU A 62 -4.51 -10.02 42.45
CA LEU A 62 -5.53 -9.44 43.33
C LEU A 62 -5.53 -10.14 44.70
N ARG A 63 -5.52 -11.48 44.75
CA ARG A 63 -5.44 -12.21 46.05
C ARG A 63 -4.19 -11.86 46.84
N ALA A 64 -3.04 -11.75 46.19
CA ALA A 64 -1.78 -11.35 46.83
C ALA A 64 -1.84 -9.91 47.37
N SER A 65 -2.57 -9.03 46.70
CA SER A 65 -2.78 -7.63 47.13
C SER A 65 -3.73 -7.53 48.34
N PHE A 66 -4.63 -8.49 48.52
CA PHE A 66 -5.52 -8.59 49.69
C PHE A 66 -4.95 -9.42 50.84
N THR A 67 -3.90 -10.22 50.62
CA THR A 67 -3.10 -10.77 51.71
C THR A 67 -2.21 -9.68 52.29
N ILE A 68 -2.75 -8.97 53.28
CA ILE A 68 -2.06 -7.97 54.08
C ILE A 68 -0.80 -8.61 54.67
N ARG A 69 0.35 -8.39 54.04
CA ARG A 69 1.64 -8.53 54.71
C ARG A 69 1.78 -7.27 55.56
N HIS A 70 1.29 -7.34 56.80
CA HIS A 70 1.47 -6.26 57.77
C HIS A 70 2.94 -5.84 57.78
N PRO A 71 3.31 -4.63 57.32
CA PRO A 71 4.61 -4.09 57.66
C PRO A 71 4.57 -3.87 59.16
N GLY A 72 5.55 -4.42 59.88
CA GLY A 72 5.59 -4.46 61.32
C GLY A 72 5.28 -3.10 61.96
N ILE A 73 4.05 -2.95 62.43
CA ILE A 73 3.73 -1.96 63.45
C ILE A 73 4.26 -2.57 64.73
N LEU A 74 5.39 -2.02 65.18
CA LEU A 74 5.97 -2.19 66.49
C LEU A 74 4.87 -2.37 67.54
N ARG A 75 4.85 -3.56 68.15
CA ARG A 75 4.19 -3.80 69.43
C ARG A 75 4.60 -2.68 70.39
N LYS A 76 3.66 -1.81 70.72
CA LYS A 76 3.71 -0.99 71.93
C LYS A 76 2.64 -1.54 72.85
N GLU A 77 3.05 -1.86 74.07
CA GLU A 77 2.29 -2.53 75.12
C GLU A 77 0.85 -2.00 75.25
N GLU A 78 -0.10 -2.93 75.25
CA GLU A 78 -1.50 -2.69 75.56
C GLU A 78 -1.70 -2.71 77.09
N PRO A 79 -2.32 -1.68 77.69
CA PRO A 79 -2.97 -1.80 78.98
C PRO A 79 -4.39 -2.36 78.82
N GLU A 80 -4.87 -3.05 79.85
CA GLU A 80 -6.10 -3.85 79.91
C GLU A 80 -7.38 -3.27 79.27
N PRO A 81 -8.27 -4.14 78.76
CA PRO A 81 -9.48 -3.73 78.05
C PRO A 81 -10.52 -3.20 79.02
N LYS A 82 -10.61 -1.87 79.15
CA LYS A 82 -11.83 -1.22 79.63
C LYS A 82 -12.91 -1.41 78.57
N CYS A 83 -14.09 -1.86 78.99
CA CYS A 83 -15.29 -1.96 78.15
C CYS A 83 -15.57 -0.58 77.54
N LEU A 84 -15.11 -0.38 76.30
CA LEU A 84 -15.29 0.85 75.55
C LEU A 84 -16.74 0.89 75.05
N ASP A 85 -17.38 2.03 75.22
CA ASP A 85 -18.75 2.25 74.79
C ASP A 85 -18.85 1.99 73.28
N ASN A 86 -19.89 1.28 72.83
CA ASN A 86 -20.00 0.78 71.45
C ASN A 86 -19.86 1.90 70.40
N GLU A 87 -20.26 3.12 70.76
CA GLU A 87 -20.17 4.30 69.91
C GLU A 87 -18.72 4.74 69.67
N THR A 88 -17.84 4.64 70.68
CA THR A 88 -16.40 4.97 70.55
C THR A 88 -15.61 3.95 69.73
N LEU A 89 -16.05 2.69 69.72
CA LEU A 89 -15.48 1.66 68.87
C LEU A 89 -15.88 1.87 67.40
N ALA A 90 -17.14 2.25 67.16
CA ALA A 90 -17.64 2.54 65.82
C ALA A 90 -16.95 3.78 65.20
N THR A 91 -16.66 4.82 65.98
CA THR A 91 -15.92 6.00 65.49
C THR A 91 -14.47 5.67 65.16
N ARG A 92 -13.75 4.94 66.03
CA ARG A 92 -12.38 4.49 65.75
C ARG A 92 -12.28 3.60 64.52
N LEU A 93 -13.25 2.72 64.33
CA LEU A 93 -13.29 1.84 63.16
C LEU A 93 -13.51 2.68 61.89
N ARG A 94 -14.42 3.66 61.93
CA ARG A 94 -14.65 4.60 60.81
C ARG A 94 -13.41 5.41 60.47
N GLU A 95 -12.69 5.92 61.47
CA GLU A 95 -11.42 6.64 61.30
C GLU A 95 -10.35 5.73 60.69
N ALA A 96 -10.19 4.51 61.22
CA ALA A 96 -9.23 3.54 60.68
C ALA A 96 -9.52 3.17 59.21
N PHE A 97 -10.80 3.03 58.83
CA PHE A 97 -11.20 2.82 57.44
C PHE A 97 -10.94 4.04 56.56
N ALA A 98 -11.17 5.26 57.07
CA ALA A 98 -10.89 6.49 56.34
C ALA A 98 -9.37 6.66 56.10
N ASP A 99 -8.56 6.42 57.12
CA ASP A 99 -7.10 6.50 57.04
C ASP A 99 -6.51 5.43 56.12
N ALA A 100 -6.98 4.19 56.23
CA ALA A 100 -6.58 3.11 55.33
C ALA A 100 -6.98 3.42 53.88
N GLY A 101 -8.19 3.97 53.67
CA GLY A 101 -8.66 4.43 52.37
C GLY A 101 -7.77 5.51 51.78
N LEU A 102 -7.42 6.54 52.56
CA LEU A 102 -6.52 7.63 52.13
C LEU A 102 -5.14 7.10 51.76
N CYS A 103 -4.57 6.19 52.55
CA CYS A 103 -3.28 5.58 52.26
C CYS A 103 -3.31 4.78 50.95
N TYR A 104 -4.42 4.06 50.71
CA TYR A 104 -4.61 3.29 49.49
C TYR A 104 -4.74 4.19 48.26
N TYR A 105 -5.54 5.27 48.34
CA TYR A 105 -5.67 6.25 47.27
C TYR A 105 -4.33 6.94 46.96
N ALA A 106 -3.60 7.38 47.98
CA ALA A 106 -2.28 8.00 47.78
C ALA A 106 -1.26 7.04 47.13
N THR A 107 -1.33 5.75 47.46
CA THR A 107 -0.47 4.72 46.84
C THR A 107 -0.83 4.51 45.38
N ILE A 108 -2.12 4.36 45.06
CA ILE A 108 -2.61 4.21 43.68
C ILE A 108 -2.26 5.44 42.84
N GLU A 109 -2.50 6.63 43.36
CA GLU A 109 -2.18 7.89 42.68
C GLU A 109 -0.69 7.96 42.34
N LYS A 110 0.17 7.59 43.29
CA LYS A 110 1.61 7.54 43.06
C LYS A 110 2.00 6.53 41.98
N GLU A 111 1.46 5.33 42.02
CA GLU A 111 1.73 4.29 41.00
C GLU A 111 1.25 4.71 39.61
N ILE A 112 0.06 5.29 39.50
CA ILE A 112 -0.48 5.81 38.23
C ILE A 112 0.45 6.90 37.68
N ASN A 113 0.87 7.84 38.51
CA ASN A 113 1.77 8.92 38.11
C ASN A 113 3.14 8.38 37.66
N GLU A 114 3.69 7.37 38.33
CA GLU A 114 4.94 6.73 37.95
C GLU A 114 4.83 5.99 36.61
N ILE A 115 3.73 5.24 36.41
CA ILE A 115 3.44 4.55 35.14
C ILE A 115 3.28 5.56 34.01
N GLN A 116 2.54 6.65 34.23
CA GLN A 116 2.35 7.70 33.24
C GLN A 116 3.66 8.39 32.88
N ALA A 117 4.50 8.73 33.87
CA ALA A 117 5.81 9.31 33.64
C ALA A 117 6.77 8.35 32.91
N SER A 118 6.67 7.04 33.18
CA SER A 118 7.42 6.00 32.47
C SER A 118 6.95 5.85 31.02
N ALA A 119 5.63 5.80 30.79
CA ALA A 119 5.04 5.72 29.47
C ALA A 119 5.39 6.95 28.62
N ALA A 120 5.28 8.15 29.19
CA ALA A 120 5.68 9.39 28.52
C ALA A 120 7.14 9.36 28.07
N ARG A 121 8.06 8.95 28.96
CA ARG A 121 9.50 8.80 28.63
C ARG A 121 9.75 7.79 27.50
N ARG A 122 9.01 6.68 27.49
CA ARG A 122 9.12 5.68 26.41
C ARG A 122 8.59 6.21 25.09
N ILE A 123 7.47 6.92 25.09
CA ILE A 123 6.90 7.56 23.89
C ILE A 123 7.88 8.58 23.32
N THR A 124 8.46 9.44 24.16
CA THR A 124 9.44 10.45 23.71
C THR A 124 10.70 9.79 23.15
N SER A 125 11.21 8.74 23.80
CA SER A 125 12.38 8.00 23.31
C SER A 125 12.09 7.29 21.98
N LEU A 126 10.90 6.70 21.84
CA LEU A 126 10.49 6.04 20.59
C LEU A 126 10.34 7.05 19.46
N SER A 127 9.73 8.21 19.74
CA SER A 127 9.59 9.30 18.77
C SER A 127 10.96 9.82 18.29
N LEU A 128 11.90 10.03 19.21
CA LEU A 128 13.26 10.44 18.87
C LEU A 128 14.00 9.39 18.04
N SER A 129 13.89 8.12 18.41
CA SER A 129 14.48 7.02 17.65
C SER A 129 13.87 6.90 16.24
N SER A 130 12.54 7.02 16.13
CA SER A 130 11.83 6.96 14.86
C SER A 130 12.19 8.11 13.93
N THR A 131 12.34 9.33 14.46
CA THR A 131 12.73 10.50 13.66
C THR A 131 14.17 10.39 13.19
N THR A 132 15.07 9.88 14.03
CA THR A 132 16.47 9.63 13.65
C THR A 132 16.55 8.56 12.55
N ALA A 133 15.86 7.43 12.73
CA ALA A 133 15.83 6.36 11.72
C ALA A 133 15.24 6.82 10.38
N ALA A 134 14.22 7.69 10.41
CA ALA A 134 13.65 8.28 9.20
C ALA A 134 14.66 9.22 8.49
N ALA A 135 15.41 10.02 9.26
CA ALA A 135 16.46 10.88 8.70
C ALA A 135 17.59 10.05 8.06
N ASP A 136 18.02 8.97 8.73
CA ASP A 136 19.03 8.05 8.19
C ASP A 136 18.55 7.36 6.91
N ALA A 137 17.29 6.92 6.88
CA ALA A 137 16.69 6.31 5.69
C ALA A 137 16.60 7.29 4.52
N ASN A 138 16.23 8.54 4.78
CA ASN A 138 16.20 9.60 3.77
C ASN A 138 17.61 9.89 3.22
N SER A 139 18.60 10.03 4.10
CA SER A 139 20.01 10.20 3.71
C SER A 139 20.52 9.03 2.85
N PHE A 140 20.18 7.80 3.22
CA PHE A 140 20.53 6.61 2.43
C PHE A 140 19.86 6.62 1.06
N HIS A 141 18.58 6.97 0.99
CA HIS A 141 17.85 7.09 -0.26
C HIS A 141 18.47 8.16 -1.16
N GLU A 142 18.81 9.33 -0.62
CA GLU A 142 19.50 10.39 -1.37
C GLU A 142 20.87 9.93 -1.87
N ASN A 143 21.67 9.27 -1.04
CA ASN A 143 22.98 8.76 -1.43
C ASN A 143 22.88 7.71 -2.55
N ILE A 144 21.92 6.78 -2.47
CA ILE A 144 21.70 5.78 -3.52
C ILE A 144 21.17 6.46 -4.79
N ALA A 145 20.10 7.26 -4.67
CA ALA A 145 19.45 7.91 -5.80
C ALA A 145 20.42 8.83 -6.54
N ASN A 146 21.26 9.60 -5.83
CA ASN A 146 22.28 10.45 -6.43
C ASN A 146 23.37 9.64 -7.13
N SER A 147 23.85 8.55 -6.52
CA SER A 147 24.85 7.68 -7.16
C SER A 147 24.30 7.04 -8.45
N LEU A 148 23.07 6.53 -8.41
CA LEU A 148 22.42 5.88 -9.55
C LEU A 148 22.04 6.87 -10.64
N SER A 149 21.52 8.03 -10.27
CA SER A 149 21.17 9.09 -11.22
C SER A 149 22.41 9.68 -11.92
N ALA A 150 23.56 9.71 -11.24
CA ALA A 150 24.85 10.09 -11.80
C ALA A 150 25.57 8.98 -12.57
N THR A 151 25.07 7.73 -12.55
CA THR A 151 25.70 6.66 -13.34
C THR A 151 25.63 6.97 -14.83
N LEU A 152 26.78 6.91 -15.48
CA LEU A 152 26.92 7.12 -16.92
C LEU A 152 26.46 5.86 -17.66
N CYS A 153 25.39 5.97 -18.44
CA CYS A 153 24.97 4.90 -19.31
C CYS A 153 25.84 4.87 -20.57
N ARG A 154 26.35 3.69 -20.90
CA ARG A 154 27.07 3.42 -22.16
C ARG A 154 26.32 2.34 -22.92
N ALA A 155 25.34 2.74 -23.72
CA ALA A 155 24.65 1.84 -24.65
C ALA A 155 25.19 2.07 -26.07
N LYS A 156 25.34 0.99 -26.86
CA LYS A 156 26.02 0.99 -28.18
C LYS A 156 25.42 1.95 -29.23
N HIS A 157 24.20 2.43 -29.01
CA HIS A 157 23.46 3.29 -29.96
C HIS A 157 22.83 4.53 -29.32
N LEU A 158 23.22 4.88 -28.10
CA LEU A 158 22.73 6.07 -27.41
C LEU A 158 23.91 6.97 -27.03
N PRO A 159 23.74 8.30 -27.04
CA PRO A 159 24.76 9.20 -26.52
C PRO A 159 25.02 8.85 -25.07
N SER A 160 26.30 8.80 -24.68
CA SER A 160 26.65 8.51 -23.30
C SER A 160 26.20 9.67 -22.43
N ALA A 161 25.15 9.43 -21.66
CA ALA A 161 24.57 10.40 -20.74
C ALA A 161 24.32 9.72 -19.39
N THR A 162 24.05 10.52 -18.37
CA THR A 162 23.67 9.99 -17.08
C THR A 162 22.28 9.35 -17.15
N LEU A 163 22.01 8.37 -16.29
CA LEU A 163 20.67 7.77 -16.19
C LEU A 163 19.59 8.85 -15.96
N ALA A 164 19.90 9.88 -15.16
CA ALA A 164 19.02 11.03 -14.96
C ALA A 164 18.66 11.75 -16.27
N ALA A 165 19.64 11.98 -17.13
CA ALA A 165 19.44 12.65 -18.41
C ALA A 165 18.56 11.81 -19.35
N HIS A 166 18.80 10.50 -19.43
CA HIS A 166 17.96 9.60 -20.24
C HIS A 166 16.52 9.53 -19.73
N LEU A 167 16.32 9.44 -18.40
CA LEU A 167 14.98 9.44 -17.80
C LEU A 167 14.28 10.79 -17.98
N GLY A 168 15.01 11.90 -17.87
CA GLY A 168 14.50 13.24 -18.14
C GLY A 168 14.04 13.41 -19.58
N ASP A 169 14.85 12.98 -20.54
CA ASP A 169 14.49 12.99 -21.98
C ASP A 169 13.27 12.11 -22.26
N ALA A 170 13.23 10.88 -21.72
CA ALA A 170 12.07 10.00 -21.86
C ALA A 170 10.78 10.62 -21.30
N ARG A 171 10.87 11.29 -20.14
CA ARG A 171 9.74 12.01 -19.53
C ARG A 171 9.26 13.16 -20.42
N ASN A 172 10.19 13.93 -20.99
CA ASN A 172 9.85 15.03 -21.89
C ASN A 172 9.18 14.52 -23.18
N ARG A 173 9.70 13.44 -23.77
CA ARG A 173 9.07 12.80 -24.93
C ARG A 173 7.66 12.29 -24.62
N LEU A 174 7.47 11.70 -23.45
CA LEU A 174 6.15 11.24 -23.01
C LEU A 174 5.18 12.40 -22.79
N ALA A 175 5.61 13.49 -22.15
CA ALA A 175 4.80 14.70 -22.02
C ALA A 175 4.38 15.25 -23.38
N LYS A 176 5.34 15.35 -24.32
CA LYS A 176 5.05 15.80 -25.69
C LYS A 176 4.05 14.89 -26.40
N ALA A 177 4.20 13.57 -26.27
CA ALA A 177 3.26 12.62 -26.86
C ALA A 177 1.84 12.72 -26.27
N VAL A 178 1.73 13.02 -24.96
CA VAL A 178 0.43 13.27 -24.30
C VAL A 178 -0.22 14.55 -24.82
N ASP A 179 0.58 15.60 -25.03
CA ASP A 179 0.09 16.86 -25.61
C ASP A 179 -0.36 16.67 -27.07
N GLU A 180 0.43 15.97 -27.89
CA GLU A 180 0.08 15.62 -29.27
C GLU A 180 -1.22 14.79 -29.33
N LEU A 181 -1.41 13.86 -28.39
CA LEU A 181 -2.63 13.05 -28.29
C LEU A 181 -3.86 13.90 -27.94
N HIS A 182 -3.72 14.89 -27.06
CA HIS A 182 -4.81 15.83 -26.76
C HIS A 182 -5.21 16.65 -27.98
N VAL A 183 -4.22 17.14 -28.75
CA VAL A 183 -4.48 17.89 -29.99
C VAL A 183 -5.24 17.02 -30.99
N LEU A 184 -4.78 15.80 -31.24
CA LEU A 184 -5.45 14.86 -32.15
C LEU A 184 -6.87 14.51 -31.68
N GLN A 185 -7.07 14.36 -30.37
CA GLN A 185 -8.40 14.12 -29.81
C GLN A 185 -9.34 15.31 -30.08
N GLN A 186 -8.85 16.54 -29.95
CA GLN A 186 -9.62 17.75 -30.22
C GLN A 186 -9.95 17.90 -31.71
N GLU A 187 -8.98 17.62 -32.59
CA GLU A 187 -9.19 17.60 -34.05
C GLU A 187 -10.24 16.55 -34.44
N TRP A 188 -10.14 15.35 -33.88
CA TRP A 188 -11.12 14.29 -34.11
C TRP A 188 -12.53 14.68 -33.67
N LEU A 189 -12.68 15.27 -32.48
CA LEU A 189 -13.99 15.76 -32.00
C LEU A 189 -14.58 16.85 -32.90
N THR A 190 -13.72 17.74 -33.41
CA THR A 190 -14.14 18.82 -34.31
C THR A 190 -14.60 18.26 -35.65
N SER A 191 -13.80 17.38 -36.25
CA SER A 191 -14.15 16.70 -37.51
C SER A 191 -15.42 15.87 -37.37
N HIS A 192 -15.57 15.14 -36.26
CA HIS A 192 -16.76 14.37 -35.99
C HIS A 192 -18.02 15.25 -35.90
N ALA A 193 -17.92 16.42 -35.25
CA ALA A 193 -19.02 17.38 -35.18
C ALA A 193 -19.39 17.97 -36.55
N GLU A 194 -18.40 18.26 -37.41
CA GLU A 194 -18.61 18.72 -38.79
C GLU A 194 -19.29 17.65 -39.63
N VAL A 195 -18.84 16.41 -39.54
CA VAL A 195 -19.46 15.27 -40.24
C VAL A 195 -20.91 15.11 -39.80
N LEU A 196 -21.21 15.13 -38.50
CA LEU A 196 -22.58 15.07 -38.00
C LEU A 196 -23.46 16.23 -38.51
N ARG A 197 -22.88 17.44 -38.63
CA ARG A 197 -23.60 18.59 -39.19
C ARG A 197 -23.92 18.38 -40.67
N ALA A 198 -22.94 17.94 -41.46
CA ALA A 198 -23.14 17.65 -42.89
C ALA A 198 -24.18 16.55 -43.11
N TRP A 199 -24.16 15.48 -42.31
CA TRP A 199 -25.20 14.44 -42.33
C TRP A 199 -26.59 14.98 -42.01
N LYS A 200 -26.70 15.89 -41.04
CA LYS A 200 -27.97 16.54 -40.70
C LYS A 200 -28.48 17.44 -41.84
N GLU A 201 -27.61 18.18 -42.51
CA GLU A 201 -27.97 19.02 -43.67
C GLU A 201 -28.41 18.19 -44.88
N LEU A 202 -27.73 17.07 -45.16
CA LEU A 202 -28.10 16.12 -46.21
C LEU A 202 -29.48 15.49 -45.95
N SER A 203 -29.73 15.03 -44.73
CA SER A 203 -31.03 14.45 -44.36
C SER A 203 -32.19 15.44 -44.42
N LEU A 204 -31.97 16.71 -44.07
CA LEU A 204 -32.97 17.78 -44.20
C LEU A 204 -33.23 18.16 -45.67
N SER A 205 -32.19 18.17 -46.50
CA SER A 205 -32.30 18.47 -47.94
C SER A 205 -33.01 17.34 -48.71
N SER A 206 -32.90 16.10 -48.24
CA SER A 206 -33.64 14.96 -48.80
C SER A 206 -35.15 15.01 -48.52
N GLY A 207 -35.61 15.81 -47.53
CA GLY A 207 -37.03 15.93 -47.15
C GLY A 207 -37.82 17.00 -47.92
N ASN A 208 -37.13 17.97 -48.53
CA ASN A 208 -37.75 19.11 -49.19
C ASN A 208 -37.47 19.10 -50.71
N GLY A 209 -38.25 18.31 -51.46
CA GLY A 209 -38.58 18.62 -52.85
C GLY A 209 -37.77 17.94 -53.97
N VAL A 210 -38.36 16.85 -54.49
CA VAL A 210 -38.49 16.48 -55.91
C VAL A 210 -37.25 16.13 -56.75
N ALA A 211 -37.25 14.86 -57.19
CA ALA A 211 -36.73 14.31 -58.45
C ALA A 211 -35.21 14.23 -58.68
N HIS A 212 -34.61 13.16 -58.16
CA HIS A 212 -33.93 12.21 -59.04
C HIS A 212 -34.07 10.82 -58.42
N VAL A 213 -34.91 9.97 -59.02
CA VAL A 213 -34.92 8.53 -58.73
C VAL A 213 -33.61 7.97 -59.30
N ALA A 214 -32.53 8.08 -58.54
CA ALA A 214 -31.66 6.92 -58.41
C ALA A 214 -32.51 5.88 -57.67
N SER A 215 -32.59 4.67 -58.19
CA SER A 215 -33.46 3.65 -57.61
C SER A 215 -33.15 3.53 -56.12
N LEU A 216 -34.18 3.38 -55.27
CA LEU A 216 -33.97 3.12 -53.84
C LEU A 216 -33.05 1.89 -53.62
N ASP A 217 -32.99 0.99 -54.61
CA ASP A 217 -32.01 -0.09 -54.69
C ASP A 217 -30.57 0.38 -54.88
N ASP A 218 -30.28 1.37 -55.74
CA ASP A 218 -28.92 1.88 -55.96
C ASP A 218 -28.37 2.53 -54.67
N ALA A 219 -29.21 3.29 -53.96
CA ALA A 219 -28.83 3.89 -52.68
C ALA A 219 -28.57 2.81 -51.60
N ARG A 220 -29.33 1.72 -51.62
CA ARG A 220 -29.15 0.59 -50.70
C ARG A 220 -27.89 -0.21 -51.02
N GLU A 221 -27.60 -0.42 -52.30
CA GLU A 221 -26.39 -1.10 -52.76
C GLU A 221 -25.13 -0.33 -52.36
N VAL A 222 -25.13 1.00 -52.52
CA VAL A 222 -24.02 1.87 -52.09
C VAL A 222 -23.85 1.86 -50.57
N LEU A 223 -24.96 1.83 -49.81
CA LEU A 223 -24.89 1.73 -48.35
C LEU A 223 -24.33 0.37 -47.90
N ASP A 224 -24.74 -0.71 -48.56
CA ASP A 224 -24.27 -2.07 -48.29
C ASP A 224 -22.82 -2.28 -48.74
N SER A 225 -22.36 -1.60 -49.81
CA SER A 225 -20.95 -1.59 -50.19
C SER A 225 -20.11 -0.81 -49.17
N LEU A 226 -20.57 0.37 -48.74
CA LEU A 226 -19.89 1.18 -47.72
C LEU A 226 -19.78 0.43 -46.40
N LYS A 227 -20.85 -0.26 -45.98
CA LYS A 227 -20.85 -1.10 -44.77
C LYS A 227 -19.82 -2.21 -44.87
N ARG A 228 -19.79 -2.93 -46.01
CA ARG A 228 -18.78 -3.98 -46.27
C ARG A 228 -17.37 -3.42 -46.26
N ASP A 229 -17.14 -2.26 -46.86
CA ASP A 229 -15.83 -1.62 -46.88
C ASP A 229 -15.39 -1.16 -45.49
N THR A 230 -16.31 -0.65 -44.68
CA THR A 230 -16.06 -0.24 -43.29
C THR A 230 -15.72 -1.45 -42.42
N GLU A 231 -16.48 -2.55 -42.54
CA GLU A 231 -16.17 -3.80 -41.83
C GLU A 231 -14.83 -4.39 -42.28
N LYS A 232 -14.53 -4.32 -43.58
CA LYS A 232 -13.26 -4.78 -44.14
C LYS A 232 -12.08 -3.95 -43.64
N LEU A 233 -12.25 -2.63 -43.53
CA LEU A 233 -11.26 -1.72 -42.96
C LEU A 233 -11.03 -2.05 -41.47
N HIS A 234 -12.11 -2.19 -40.70
CA HIS A 234 -12.04 -2.52 -39.27
C HIS A 234 -11.27 -3.84 -39.02
N ARG A 235 -11.59 -4.90 -39.78
CA ARG A 235 -10.88 -6.18 -39.67
C ARG A 235 -9.41 -6.09 -40.09
N ARG A 236 -9.05 -5.18 -41.01
CA ARG A 236 -7.65 -4.96 -41.37
C ARG A 236 -6.91 -4.25 -40.24
N THR A 237 -7.49 -3.18 -39.68
CA THR A 237 -6.88 -2.43 -38.58
C THR A 237 -6.70 -3.28 -37.32
N GLU A 238 -7.66 -4.15 -37.01
CA GLU A 238 -7.56 -5.08 -35.87
C GLU A 238 -6.41 -6.08 -36.06
N LYS A 239 -6.29 -6.67 -37.26
CA LYS A 239 -5.17 -7.56 -37.60
C LYS A 239 -3.81 -6.87 -37.54
N GLU A 240 -3.73 -5.62 -37.99
CA GLU A 240 -2.50 -4.83 -37.92
C GLU A 240 -2.11 -4.55 -36.47
N LEU A 241 -3.08 -4.21 -35.60
CA LEU A 241 -2.85 -4.03 -34.18
C LEU A 241 -2.38 -5.31 -33.49
N ASP A 242 -3.01 -6.45 -33.76
CA ASP A 242 -2.59 -7.75 -33.24
C ASP A 242 -1.16 -8.10 -33.65
N GLN A 243 -0.81 -7.80 -34.91
CA GLN A 243 0.54 -8.03 -35.42
C GLN A 243 1.57 -7.13 -34.74
N ILE A 244 1.27 -5.83 -34.58
CA ILE A 244 2.12 -4.88 -33.84
C ILE A 244 2.32 -5.35 -32.40
N GLU A 245 1.27 -5.78 -31.71
CA GLU A 245 1.37 -6.26 -30.34
C GLU A 245 2.24 -7.53 -30.25
N LYS A 246 2.05 -8.47 -31.19
CA LYS A 246 2.85 -9.69 -31.26
C LYS A 246 4.34 -9.38 -31.46
N ASP A 247 4.66 -8.46 -32.36
CA ASP A 247 6.03 -8.05 -32.66
C ASP A 247 6.66 -7.30 -31.48
N TYR A 248 5.89 -6.43 -30.82
CA TYR A 248 6.33 -5.75 -29.60
C TYR A 248 6.64 -6.73 -28.47
N ARG A 249 5.75 -7.71 -28.22
CA ARG A 249 5.97 -8.78 -27.22
C ARG A 249 7.20 -9.63 -27.57
N ALA A 250 7.41 -9.94 -28.85
CA ALA A 250 8.60 -10.67 -29.29
C ALA A 250 9.89 -9.87 -29.05
N SER A 251 9.88 -8.57 -29.37
CA SER A 251 11.00 -7.66 -29.14
C SER A 251 11.36 -7.54 -27.66
N ILE A 252 10.37 -7.40 -26.76
CA ILE A 252 10.62 -7.40 -25.30
C ILE A 252 11.25 -8.71 -24.85
N ARG A 253 10.79 -9.85 -25.37
CA ARG A 253 11.37 -11.15 -25.00
C ARG A 253 12.81 -11.29 -25.51
N ALA A 254 13.09 -10.83 -26.72
CA ALA A 254 14.43 -10.86 -27.31
C ALA A 254 15.40 -9.98 -26.51
N THR A 255 15.04 -8.72 -26.24
CA THR A 255 15.84 -7.80 -25.43
C THR A 255 16.08 -8.31 -24.01
N ARG A 256 15.08 -8.93 -23.37
CA ARG A 256 15.26 -9.60 -22.06
C ARG A 256 16.29 -10.73 -22.12
N LYS A 257 16.27 -11.55 -23.17
CA LYS A 257 17.26 -12.63 -23.36
C LYS A 257 18.66 -12.05 -23.59
N GLU A 258 18.78 -11.05 -24.45
CA GLU A 258 20.06 -10.39 -24.73
C GLU A 258 20.67 -9.77 -23.45
N LEU A 259 19.86 -9.08 -22.65
CA LEU A 259 20.30 -8.55 -21.35
C LEU A 259 20.75 -9.66 -20.39
N ALA A 260 20.03 -10.78 -20.34
CA ALA A 260 20.42 -11.93 -19.51
C ALA A 260 21.75 -12.56 -19.95
N GLU A 261 21.97 -12.69 -21.27
CA GLU A 261 23.22 -13.21 -21.84
C GLU A 261 24.40 -12.26 -21.58
N GLN A 262 24.19 -10.94 -21.73
CA GLN A 262 25.21 -9.94 -21.42
C GLN A 262 25.59 -9.94 -19.94
N LEU A 263 24.64 -10.21 -19.04
CA LEU A 263 24.90 -10.31 -17.60
C LEU A 263 25.63 -11.61 -17.18
N LEU A 264 25.57 -12.67 -18.00
CA LEU A 264 26.27 -13.95 -17.76
C LEU A 264 27.72 -13.95 -18.26
N GLN A 265 28.12 -12.95 -19.05
CA GLN A 265 29.48 -12.80 -19.57
C GLN A 265 30.40 -11.98 -18.64
N PHE A 266 29.87 -11.50 -17.50
CA PHE A 266 30.60 -10.81 -16.43
C PHE A 266 30.61 -11.66 -15.16
#